data_AF-A0AAU6EE66-F1
#
_entry.id   AF-A0AAU6EE66-F1
#
_cell.length_a   1.000
_cell.length_b   1.000
_cell.length_c   1.000
_cell.angle_alpha   90.00
_cell.angle_beta   90.00
_cell.angle_gamma   90.00
#
_symmetry.space_group_name_H-M   'P 1'
#
loop_
_entity.id
_entity.type
_entity.pdbx_description
1 polymer ?
#
loop_
_entity_poly.entity_id
_entity_poly.type
_entity_poly.pdbx_seq_one_letter_code
_entity_poly.pdbx_strand_id
1 'polypeptide(L)'
;MSRWTQPAADAGLATLVGVLVGIAMSVAIEPAPGSRPPDVIAYGLAAIIGGVLLVRRRSPLGVLLVTTACLLLYYRLEYPGITPAVPLAVALYTAASGGLLAWSLGVAALFVVLGLTIRPLHLGEPILQVLTDMTAQAGLLLAVVLLGETLRSRRARLAEARERLALVEAGQEREAARRTAEERLRIAGEIHDVLSHTITGITIQAALADDVLDDRPADARTALRAIRTSAREATIELRSALGLLRTDDGEPPPHVPAPGLGQVGELTGRARSAGLEATVVVRGEARRLPPAVDLAAFRVVQESVTNTIRHANAKTVRITLAYEPDALEVEIVDDGRPREDRDRENDERTETGVSPGYGLSGMEERASSLGGTLAAAPLPGGGFSVLVRMPTGDAA
;
A
#
# COMPACT_ATOMS: atom_id res chain seq x y z
N MET A 1 17.35 -18.18 3.84
CA MET A 1 18.79 -18.53 3.70
C MET A 1 19.63 -18.32 4.97
N SER A 2 19.07 -18.28 6.18
CA SER A 2 19.79 -17.88 7.42
C SER A 2 20.18 -19.02 8.38
N ARG A 3 19.78 -20.27 8.11
CA ARG A 3 20.02 -21.40 9.05
C ARG A 3 21.40 -22.06 8.89
N TRP A 4 22.04 -21.97 7.73
CA TRP A 4 23.34 -22.59 7.45
C TRP A 4 24.55 -21.70 7.79
N THR A 5 24.38 -20.38 7.84
CA THR A 5 25.47 -19.44 8.16
C THR A 5 25.80 -19.40 9.65
N GLN A 6 24.85 -19.80 10.50
CA GLN A 6 24.99 -19.75 11.96
C GLN A 6 25.93 -20.80 12.57
N PRO A 7 25.85 -22.10 12.20
CA PRO A 7 26.81 -23.09 12.69
C PRO A 7 28.22 -22.83 12.15
N ALA A 8 28.35 -22.31 10.92
CA ALA A 8 29.64 -21.92 10.35
C ALA A 8 30.29 -20.76 11.11
N ALA A 9 29.51 -19.74 11.52
CA ALA A 9 30.02 -18.64 12.33
C ALA A 9 30.42 -19.08 13.75
N ASP A 10 29.67 -19.98 14.37
CA ASP A 10 30.01 -20.52 15.69
C ASP A 10 31.26 -21.41 15.62
N ALA A 11 31.40 -22.24 14.58
CA ALA A 11 32.61 -23.02 14.32
C ALA A 11 33.82 -22.13 14.01
N GLY A 12 33.64 -21.08 13.21
CA GLY A 12 34.69 -20.11 12.93
C GLY A 12 35.19 -19.40 14.19
N LEU A 13 34.28 -19.00 15.08
CA LEU A 13 34.65 -18.40 16.36
C LEU A 13 35.32 -19.39 17.31
N ALA A 14 34.81 -20.62 17.41
CA ALA A 14 35.40 -21.68 18.22
C ALA A 14 36.85 -21.96 17.81
N THR A 15 37.09 -22.08 16.50
CA THR A 15 38.44 -22.26 15.94
C THR A 15 39.32 -21.04 16.20
N LEU A 16 38.81 -19.83 15.97
CA LEU A 16 39.55 -18.58 16.19
C LEU A 16 40.00 -18.45 17.66
N VAL A 17 39.10 -18.69 18.61
CA VAL A 17 39.42 -18.63 20.04
C VAL A 17 40.40 -19.73 20.43
N GLY A 18 40.20 -20.97 19.96
CA GLY A 18 41.13 -22.07 20.22
C GLY A 18 42.55 -21.76 19.72
N VAL A 19 42.66 -21.19 18.52
CA VAL A 19 43.94 -20.77 17.92
C VAL A 19 44.55 -19.60 18.71
N LEU A 20 43.78 -18.56 19.04
CA LEU A 20 44.27 -17.42 19.82
C LEU A 20 44.78 -17.85 21.20
N VAL A 21 44.07 -18.76 21.87
CA VAL A 21 44.49 -19.32 23.16
C VAL A 21 45.75 -20.17 23.00
N GLY A 22 45.83 -21.01 21.96
CA GLY A 22 47.04 -21.79 21.67
C GLY A 22 48.26 -20.91 21.35
N ILE A 23 48.07 -19.82 20.60
CA ILE A 23 49.12 -18.83 20.33
C ILE A 23 49.54 -18.15 21.64
N ALA A 24 48.59 -17.69 22.45
CA ALA A 24 48.87 -17.06 23.75
C ALA A 24 49.67 -17.99 24.68
N MET A 25 49.38 -19.30 24.68
CA MET A 25 50.15 -20.31 25.42
C MET A 25 51.57 -20.50 24.87
N SER A 26 51.75 -20.39 23.55
CA SER A 26 53.08 -20.53 22.91
C SER A 26 53.98 -19.30 23.03
N VAL A 27 53.39 -18.10 23.15
CA VAL A 27 54.10 -16.80 23.20
C VAL A 27 54.23 -16.28 24.65
N ALA A 28 53.72 -17.03 25.64
CA ALA A 28 53.65 -16.60 27.03
C ALA A 28 54.97 -16.00 27.53
N ILE A 29 54.84 -14.83 28.16
CA ILE A 29 55.91 -13.91 28.55
C ILE A 29 56.86 -14.62 29.52
N GLU A 30 58.13 -14.69 29.13
CA GLU A 30 59.31 -15.17 29.87
C GLU A 30 59.08 -16.34 30.83
N PRO A 31 59.58 -17.57 30.53
CA PRO A 31 59.41 -18.70 31.42
C PRO A 31 60.03 -18.36 32.77
N ALA A 32 59.18 -18.16 33.79
CA ALA A 32 59.62 -18.08 35.17
C ALA A 32 60.50 -19.31 35.46
N PRO A 33 61.62 -19.16 36.19
CA PRO A 33 62.51 -20.27 36.48
C PRO A 33 61.74 -21.40 37.17
N GLY A 34 61.59 -22.55 36.49
CA GLY A 34 60.83 -23.72 36.96
C GLY A 34 59.50 -23.99 36.23
N SER A 35 59.05 -23.13 35.32
CA SER A 35 57.81 -23.35 34.56
C SER A 35 57.93 -24.51 33.54
N ARG A 36 56.86 -25.31 33.41
CA ARG A 36 56.79 -26.41 32.45
C ARG A 36 56.54 -25.84 31.04
N PRO A 37 57.32 -26.19 30.00
CA PRO A 37 57.03 -25.74 28.64
C PRO A 37 55.67 -26.27 28.18
N PRO A 38 54.92 -25.50 27.35
CA PRO A 38 53.63 -25.93 26.84
C PRO A 38 53.78 -27.21 26.01
N ASP A 39 53.07 -28.26 26.40
CA ASP A 39 53.09 -29.58 25.78
C ASP A 39 51.70 -29.97 25.26
N VAL A 40 51.54 -31.24 24.84
CA VAL A 40 50.28 -31.76 24.28
C VAL A 40 49.08 -31.51 25.20
N ILE A 41 49.27 -31.50 26.52
CA ILE A 41 48.19 -31.27 27.49
C ILE A 41 47.75 -29.79 27.45
N ALA A 42 48.70 -28.85 27.41
CA ALA A 42 48.38 -27.42 27.30
C ALA A 42 47.56 -27.10 26.05
N TYR A 43 47.98 -27.62 24.88
CA TYR A 43 47.23 -27.46 23.64
C TYR A 43 45.89 -28.21 23.64
N GLY A 44 45.81 -29.35 24.34
CA GLY A 44 44.55 -30.05 24.58
C GLY A 44 43.55 -29.21 25.36
N LEU A 45 43.99 -28.49 26.40
CA LEU A 45 43.13 -27.55 27.15
C LEU A 45 42.65 -26.39 26.27
N ALA A 46 43.52 -25.82 25.42
CA ALA A 46 43.11 -24.80 24.45
C ALA A 46 42.06 -25.33 23.47
N ALA A 47 42.21 -26.56 22.98
CA ALA A 47 41.25 -27.21 22.10
C ALA A 47 39.90 -27.45 22.80
N ILE A 48 39.89 -27.81 24.09
CA ILE A 48 38.67 -27.96 24.89
C ILE A 48 37.97 -26.59 25.06
N ILE A 49 38.72 -25.53 25.37
CA ILE A 49 38.19 -24.16 25.48
C ILE A 49 37.57 -23.72 24.15
N GLY A 50 38.21 -24.01 23.01
CA GLY A 50 37.62 -23.74 21.69
C GLY A 50 36.38 -24.59 21.44
N GLY A 51 36.45 -25.90 21.66
CA GLY A 51 35.38 -26.85 21.38
C GLY A 51 34.11 -26.62 22.19
N VAL A 52 34.23 -26.25 23.47
CA VAL A 52 33.06 -26.01 24.33
C VAL A 52 32.22 -24.84 23.83
N LEU A 53 32.82 -23.87 23.11
CA LEU A 53 32.10 -22.75 22.51
C LEU A 53 31.06 -23.18 21.46
N LEU A 54 31.16 -24.38 20.90
CA LEU A 54 30.12 -24.92 20.00
C LEU A 54 28.77 -25.11 20.70
N VAL A 55 28.78 -25.27 22.03
CA VAL A 55 27.57 -25.48 22.86
C VAL A 55 27.13 -24.18 23.55
N ARG A 56 27.79 -23.05 23.28
CA ARG A 56 27.57 -21.75 23.94
C ARG A 56 26.12 -21.25 23.91
N ARG A 57 25.36 -21.61 22.88
CA ARG A 57 23.95 -21.23 22.73
C ARG A 57 23.00 -22.09 23.56
N ARG A 58 23.38 -23.33 23.87
CA ARG A 58 22.56 -24.27 24.65
C ARG A 58 22.88 -24.21 26.13
N SER A 59 24.15 -24.08 26.49
CA SER A 59 24.61 -24.05 27.88
C SER A 59 25.68 -22.97 28.08
N PRO A 60 25.27 -21.69 28.20
CA PRO A 60 26.22 -20.60 28.45
C PRO A 60 26.94 -20.76 29.80
N LEU A 61 26.26 -21.32 30.80
CA LEU A 61 26.85 -21.64 32.11
C LEU A 61 27.88 -22.77 31.99
N GLY A 62 27.59 -23.83 31.23
CA GLY A 62 28.52 -24.93 31.01
C GLY A 62 29.80 -24.47 30.31
N VAL A 63 29.69 -23.61 29.31
CA VAL A 63 30.85 -22.97 28.66
C VAL A 63 31.69 -22.20 29.67
N LEU A 64 31.06 -21.36 30.50
CA LEU A 64 31.78 -20.58 31.50
C LEU A 64 32.53 -21.48 32.49
N LEU A 65 31.86 -22.47 33.06
CA LEU A 65 32.46 -23.37 34.05
C LEU A 65 33.57 -24.24 33.48
N VAL A 66 33.41 -24.80 32.26
CA VAL A 66 34.43 -25.61 31.61
C VAL A 66 35.66 -24.78 31.26
N THR A 67 35.47 -23.58 30.70
CA THR A 67 36.60 -22.69 30.39
C THR A 67 37.33 -22.27 31.67
N THR A 68 36.60 -21.94 32.74
CA THR A 68 37.19 -21.65 34.06
C THR A 68 37.96 -22.85 34.60
N ALA A 69 37.40 -24.07 34.56
CA ALA A 69 38.06 -25.28 35.04
C ALA A 69 39.34 -25.60 34.24
N CYS A 70 39.31 -25.44 32.91
CA CYS A 70 40.48 -25.64 32.06
C CYS A 70 41.61 -24.66 32.40
N LEU A 71 41.27 -23.38 32.66
CA LEU A 71 42.25 -22.37 33.05
C LEU A 71 42.83 -22.61 34.45
N LEU A 72 42.00 -22.99 35.42
CA LEU A 72 42.47 -23.34 36.75
C LEU A 72 43.40 -24.55 36.69
N LEU A 73 43.07 -25.57 35.88
CA LEU A 73 43.92 -26.73 35.65
C LEU A 73 45.24 -26.35 34.96
N TYR A 74 45.19 -25.45 33.97
CA TYR A 74 46.38 -24.92 33.30
C TYR A 74 47.36 -24.27 34.31
N TYR A 75 46.87 -23.38 35.18
CA TYR A 75 47.74 -22.77 36.20
C TYR A 75 48.19 -23.78 37.26
N ARG A 76 47.36 -24.76 37.63
CA ARG A 76 47.73 -25.77 38.63
C ARG A 76 48.85 -26.69 38.17
N LEU A 77 48.97 -26.91 36.85
CA LEU A 77 50.02 -27.68 36.19
C LEU A 77 51.31 -26.88 35.93
N GLU A 78 51.41 -25.65 36.45
CA GLU A 78 52.62 -24.82 36.44
C GLU A 78 53.09 -24.45 35.01
N TYR A 79 52.14 -24.34 34.08
CA TYR A 79 52.40 -23.79 32.75
C TYR A 79 52.63 -22.26 32.79
N PRO A 80 53.23 -21.68 31.73
CA PRO A 80 53.55 -20.25 31.68
C PRO A 80 52.31 -19.37 31.83
N GLY A 81 52.45 -18.26 32.56
CA GLY A 81 51.36 -17.33 32.81
C GLY A 81 50.79 -16.73 31.52
N ILE A 82 49.55 -17.06 31.20
CA ILE A 82 48.77 -16.38 30.15
C ILE A 82 47.80 -15.39 30.80
N THR A 83 47.38 -14.35 30.08
CA THR A 83 46.35 -13.43 30.55
C THR A 83 44.97 -14.10 30.47
N PRO A 84 44.25 -14.34 31.59
CA PRO A 84 42.95 -15.02 31.61
C PRO A 84 41.87 -14.34 30.75
N ALA A 85 42.01 -13.05 30.49
CA ALA A 85 41.02 -12.27 29.76
C ALA A 85 40.74 -12.80 28.34
N VAL A 86 41.76 -13.29 27.63
CA VAL A 86 41.61 -13.81 26.26
C VAL A 86 40.75 -15.09 26.22
N PRO A 87 41.09 -16.18 26.95
CA PRO A 87 40.29 -17.40 26.96
C PRO A 87 38.91 -17.21 27.61
N LEU A 88 38.77 -16.30 28.58
CA LEU A 88 37.49 -16.05 29.24
C LEU A 88 36.58 -15.11 28.46
N ALA A 89 37.08 -14.29 27.54
CA ALA A 89 36.30 -13.22 26.91
C ALA A 89 34.98 -13.73 26.32
N VAL A 90 35.04 -14.77 25.48
CA VAL A 90 33.84 -15.31 24.82
C VAL A 90 32.92 -16.02 25.81
N ALA A 91 33.47 -16.70 26.81
CA ALA A 91 32.69 -17.39 27.83
C ALA A 91 31.91 -16.41 28.73
N LEU A 92 32.59 -15.37 29.21
CA LEU A 92 32.00 -14.29 30.02
C LEU A 92 30.95 -13.50 29.25
N TYR A 93 31.25 -13.16 28.00
CA TYR A 93 30.32 -12.50 27.09
C TYR A 93 29.05 -13.36 26.87
N THR A 94 29.23 -14.66 26.61
CA THR A 94 28.11 -15.57 26.35
C THR A 94 27.24 -15.75 27.59
N ALA A 95 27.84 -15.93 28.77
CA ALA A 95 27.12 -16.02 30.03
C ALA A 95 26.38 -14.72 30.40
N ALA A 96 27.03 -13.56 30.24
CA ALA A 96 26.41 -12.27 30.51
C ALA A 96 25.25 -11.99 29.53
N SER A 97 25.46 -12.21 28.23
CA SER A 97 24.41 -12.05 27.22
C SER A 97 23.27 -13.06 27.35
N GLY A 98 23.53 -14.23 27.96
CA GLY A 98 22.53 -15.24 28.33
C GLY A 98 21.80 -14.94 29.65
N GLY A 99 22.19 -13.89 30.35
CA GLY A 99 21.54 -13.42 31.57
C GLY A 99 22.08 -13.93 32.88
N LEU A 100 23.27 -14.52 32.85
CA LEU A 100 23.98 -15.03 34.01
C LEU A 100 25.01 -14.00 34.49
N LEU A 101 24.61 -12.73 34.60
CA LEU A 101 25.51 -11.61 34.93
C LEU A 101 26.28 -11.85 36.24
N ALA A 102 25.59 -12.36 37.27
CA ALA A 102 26.20 -12.68 38.56
C ALA A 102 27.31 -13.74 38.45
N TRP A 103 27.11 -14.77 37.63
CA TRP A 103 28.13 -15.80 37.38
C TRP A 103 29.32 -15.24 36.61
N SER A 104 29.09 -14.41 35.59
CA SER A 104 30.17 -13.76 34.84
C SER A 104 30.99 -12.83 35.73
N LEU A 105 30.35 -12.02 36.57
CA LEU A 105 31.05 -11.16 37.53
C LEU A 105 31.80 -11.97 38.59
N GLY A 106 31.21 -13.05 39.09
CA GLY A 106 31.85 -13.95 40.05
C GLY A 106 33.12 -14.59 39.50
N VAL A 107 33.08 -15.08 38.26
CA VAL A 107 34.27 -15.65 37.60
C VAL A 107 35.31 -14.57 37.29
N ALA A 108 34.90 -13.38 36.82
CA ALA A 108 35.83 -12.28 36.60
C ALA A 108 36.54 -11.87 37.90
N ALA A 109 35.80 -11.72 39.00
CA ALA A 109 36.34 -11.41 40.31
C ALA A 109 37.27 -12.51 40.82
N LEU A 110 36.92 -13.79 40.63
CA LEU A 110 37.75 -14.93 41.01
C LEU A 110 39.16 -14.84 40.40
N PHE A 111 39.27 -14.57 39.09
CA PHE A 111 40.58 -14.49 38.42
C PHE A 111 41.38 -13.24 38.83
N VAL A 112 40.71 -12.13 39.15
CA VAL A 112 41.38 -10.93 39.68
C VAL A 112 41.92 -11.20 41.08
N VAL A 113 41.12 -11.79 41.98
CA VAL A 113 41.53 -12.14 43.34
C VAL A 113 42.68 -13.15 43.30
N LEU A 114 42.56 -14.20 42.48
CA LEU A 114 43.59 -15.23 42.34
C LEU A 114 44.92 -14.63 41.87
N GLY A 115 44.89 -13.70 40.91
CA GLY A 115 46.09 -13.01 40.42
C GLY A 115 46.71 -12.10 41.49
N LEU A 116 45.90 -11.36 42.24
CA LEU A 116 46.35 -10.51 43.36
C LEU A 116 46.95 -11.31 44.51
N THR A 117 46.53 -12.57 44.72
CA THR A 117 47.07 -13.42 45.78
C THR A 117 48.26 -14.26 45.32
N ILE A 118 48.18 -14.91 44.17
CA ILE A 118 49.18 -15.92 43.76
C ILE A 118 50.46 -15.27 43.23
N ARG A 119 50.36 -14.24 42.37
CA ARG A 119 51.54 -13.63 41.75
C ARG A 119 52.53 -13.05 42.78
N PRO A 120 52.11 -12.30 43.81
CA PRO A 120 53.07 -11.80 44.80
C PRO A 120 53.55 -12.89 45.77
N LEU A 121 52.67 -13.80 46.22
CA LEU A 121 53.00 -14.78 47.26
C LEU A 121 53.80 -15.98 46.75
N HIS A 122 53.53 -16.44 45.52
CA HIS A 122 54.14 -17.66 44.96
C HIS A 122 55.17 -17.38 43.87
N LEU A 123 54.98 -16.33 43.06
CA LEU A 123 55.93 -15.98 41.98
C LEU A 123 56.92 -14.88 42.39
N GLY A 124 56.72 -14.25 43.55
CA GLY A 124 57.61 -13.20 44.07
C GLY A 124 57.58 -11.90 43.26
N GLU A 125 56.52 -11.67 42.48
CA GLU A 125 56.41 -10.47 41.65
C GLU A 125 56.21 -9.19 42.49
N PRO A 126 56.80 -8.04 42.09
CA PRO A 126 56.58 -6.77 42.77
C PRO A 126 55.10 -6.37 42.81
N ILE A 127 54.61 -6.01 44.01
CA ILE A 127 53.19 -5.67 44.23
C ILE A 127 52.71 -4.57 43.26
N LEU A 128 53.55 -3.57 42.98
CA LEU A 128 53.17 -2.46 42.09
C LEU A 128 52.93 -2.93 40.64
N GLN A 129 53.71 -3.90 40.16
CA GLN A 129 53.55 -4.50 38.83
C GLN A 129 52.27 -5.34 38.79
N VAL A 130 52.05 -6.18 39.81
CA VAL A 130 50.83 -7.00 39.93
C VAL A 130 49.58 -6.12 39.94
N LEU A 131 49.58 -5.03 40.70
CA LEU A 131 48.44 -4.09 40.74
C LEU A 131 48.16 -3.47 39.37
N THR A 132 49.21 -3.08 38.64
CA THR A 132 49.07 -2.48 37.30
C THR A 132 48.49 -3.50 36.30
N ASP A 133 49.00 -4.73 36.30
CA ASP A 133 48.49 -5.80 35.44
C ASP A 133 47.04 -6.18 35.78
N MET A 134 46.74 -6.31 37.08
CA MET A 134 45.41 -6.71 37.56
C MET A 134 44.35 -5.62 37.31
N THR A 135 44.73 -4.35 37.35
CA THR A 135 43.80 -3.26 36.98
C THR A 135 43.45 -3.29 35.50
N ALA A 136 44.44 -3.49 34.62
CA ALA A 136 44.19 -3.64 33.19
C ALA A 136 43.32 -4.87 32.88
N GLN A 137 43.62 -6.00 33.53
CA GLN A 137 42.87 -7.24 33.41
C GLN A 137 41.43 -7.10 33.92
N ALA A 138 41.24 -6.50 35.09
CA ALA A 138 39.91 -6.25 35.66
C ALA A 138 39.08 -5.34 34.74
N GLY A 139 39.68 -4.29 34.19
CA GLY A 139 39.04 -3.42 33.22
C GLY A 139 38.57 -4.17 31.97
N LEU A 140 39.41 -5.04 31.40
CA LEU A 140 39.07 -5.82 30.22
C LEU A 140 37.96 -6.85 30.49
N LEU A 141 38.06 -7.60 31.60
CA LEU A 141 37.02 -8.56 32.01
C LEU A 141 35.68 -7.85 32.24
N LEU A 142 35.70 -6.72 32.95
CA LEU A 142 34.50 -5.92 33.19
C LEU A 142 33.90 -5.40 31.89
N ALA A 143 34.73 -4.86 30.98
CA ALA A 143 34.28 -4.37 29.68
C ALA A 143 33.58 -5.47 28.87
N VAL A 144 34.10 -6.70 28.87
CA VAL A 144 33.49 -7.85 28.19
C VAL A 144 32.13 -8.23 28.81
N VAL A 145 32.06 -8.26 30.14
CA VAL A 145 30.80 -8.57 30.86
C VAL A 145 29.74 -7.51 30.58
N LEU A 146 30.11 -6.23 30.68
CA LEU A 146 29.22 -5.10 30.38
C LEU A 146 28.80 -5.08 28.90
N LEU A 147 29.69 -5.46 27.98
CA LEU A 147 29.33 -5.59 26.56
C LEU A 147 28.26 -6.67 26.36
N GLY A 148 28.37 -7.80 27.07
CA GLY A 148 27.35 -8.85 27.07
C GLY A 148 25.99 -8.35 27.56
N GLU A 149 25.98 -7.66 28.70
CA GLU A 149 24.75 -7.13 29.31
C GLU A 149 24.11 -6.00 28.49
N THR A 150 24.92 -5.07 27.97
CA THR A 150 24.41 -3.98 27.13
C THR A 150 23.79 -4.49 25.83
N LEU A 151 24.39 -5.50 25.18
CA LEU A 151 23.80 -6.13 24.00
C LEU A 151 22.54 -6.93 24.34
N ARG A 152 22.48 -7.60 25.50
CA ARG A 152 21.27 -8.26 25.98
C ARG A 152 20.14 -7.25 26.19
N SER A 153 20.43 -6.16 26.91
CA SER A 153 19.46 -5.09 27.17
C SER A 153 18.98 -4.42 25.86
N ARG A 154 19.88 -4.16 24.91
CA ARG A 154 19.51 -3.64 23.58
C ARG A 154 18.61 -4.60 22.82
N ARG A 155 18.90 -5.90 22.83
CA ARG A 155 18.06 -6.91 22.15
C ARG A 155 16.67 -7.00 22.79
N ALA A 156 16.58 -6.96 24.12
CA ALA A 156 15.30 -6.95 24.84
C ALA A 156 14.47 -5.71 24.48
N ARG A 157 15.06 -4.50 24.51
CA ARG A 157 14.38 -3.26 24.12
C ARG A 157 13.90 -3.27 22.68
N LEU A 158 14.70 -3.81 21.76
CA LEU A 158 14.31 -3.93 20.35
C LEU A 158 13.17 -4.94 20.15
N ALA A 159 13.15 -6.02 20.93
CA ALA A 159 12.05 -6.98 20.90
C ALA A 159 10.74 -6.34 21.40
N GLU A 160 10.79 -5.65 22.56
CA GLU A 160 9.65 -4.92 23.11
C GLU A 160 9.15 -3.82 22.17
N ALA A 161 10.05 -3.06 21.54
CA ALA A 161 9.68 -2.02 20.59
C ALA A 161 8.97 -2.58 19.35
N ARG A 162 9.41 -3.74 18.83
CA ARG A 162 8.76 -4.42 17.71
C ARG A 162 7.38 -4.94 18.08
N GLU A 163 7.23 -5.51 19.27
CA GLU A 163 5.94 -5.98 19.76
C GLU A 163 4.95 -4.81 19.90
N ARG A 164 5.41 -3.68 20.46
CA ARG A 164 4.58 -2.46 20.56
C ARG A 164 4.18 -1.92 19.18
N LEU A 165 5.10 -1.89 18.23
CA LEU A 165 4.78 -1.44 16.86
C LEU A 165 3.72 -2.33 16.22
N ALA A 166 3.86 -3.65 16.33
CA ALA A 166 2.88 -4.60 15.80
C ALA A 166 1.49 -4.44 16.44
N LEU A 167 1.42 -4.12 17.74
CA LEU A 167 0.16 -3.82 18.41
C LEU A 167 -0.49 -2.53 17.91
N VAL A 168 0.31 -1.49 17.64
CA VAL A 168 -0.19 -0.21 17.10
C VAL A 168 -0.70 -0.40 15.68
N GLU A 169 0.06 -1.08 14.81
CA GLU A 169 -0.35 -1.39 13.44
C GLU A 169 -1.66 -2.17 13.41
N ALA A 170 -1.77 -3.24 14.21
CA ALA A 170 -3.01 -4.01 14.34
C ALA A 170 -4.18 -3.18 14.90
N GLY A 171 -3.90 -2.18 15.75
CA GLY A 171 -4.90 -1.24 16.25
C GLY A 171 -5.43 -0.31 15.16
N GLN A 172 -4.53 0.25 14.34
CA GLN A 172 -4.88 1.14 13.24
C GLN A 172 -5.70 0.44 12.16
N GLU A 173 -5.35 -0.80 11.80
CA GLU A 173 -6.12 -1.60 10.84
C GLU A 173 -7.56 -1.84 11.32
N ARG A 174 -7.72 -2.18 12.61
CA ARG A 174 -9.05 -2.38 13.21
C ARG A 174 -9.86 -1.10 13.23
N GLU A 175 -9.24 0.03 13.55
CA GLU A 175 -9.92 1.32 13.57
C GLU A 175 -10.32 1.78 12.17
N ALA A 176 -9.45 1.60 11.17
CA ALA A 176 -9.76 1.89 9.77
C ALA A 176 -10.95 1.04 9.28
N ALA A 177 -10.92 -0.27 9.54
CA ALA A 177 -12.03 -1.16 9.21
C ALA A 177 -13.33 -0.76 9.91
N ARG A 178 -13.26 -0.33 11.19
CA ARG A 178 -14.43 0.15 11.94
C ARG A 178 -15.01 1.42 11.31
N ARG A 179 -14.16 2.39 10.95
CA ARG A 179 -14.60 3.64 10.29
C ARG A 179 -15.28 3.35 8.95
N THR A 180 -14.73 2.45 8.13
CA THR A 180 -15.37 2.05 6.86
C THR A 180 -16.71 1.35 7.10
N ALA A 181 -16.83 0.50 8.13
CA ALA A 181 -18.09 -0.15 8.47
C ALA A 181 -19.15 0.86 8.98
N GLU A 182 -18.76 1.80 9.84
CA GLU A 182 -19.61 2.89 10.32
C GLU A 182 -20.10 3.78 9.17
N GLU A 183 -19.22 4.10 8.22
CA GLU A 183 -19.54 4.85 7.01
C GLU A 183 -20.57 4.12 6.14
N ARG A 184 -20.37 2.82 5.89
CA ARG A 184 -21.30 1.99 5.12
C ARG A 184 -22.70 1.94 5.76
N LEU A 185 -22.76 1.87 7.09
CA LEU A 185 -24.03 1.90 7.81
C LEU A 185 -24.70 3.27 7.74
N ARG A 186 -23.93 4.36 7.81
CA ARG A 186 -24.47 5.72 7.62
C ARG A 186 -25.07 5.89 6.23
N ILE A 187 -24.34 5.50 5.18
CA ILE A 187 -24.81 5.59 3.79
C ILE A 187 -26.05 4.71 3.58
N ALA A 188 -26.09 3.51 4.15
CA ALA A 188 -27.27 2.65 4.10
C ALA A 188 -28.49 3.30 4.76
N GLY A 189 -28.32 4.00 5.88
CA GLY A 189 -29.36 4.78 6.53
C GLY A 189 -29.87 5.93 5.66
N GLU A 190 -28.96 6.73 5.11
CA GLU A 190 -29.30 7.85 4.21
C GLU A 190 -30.07 7.37 2.96
N ILE A 191 -29.64 6.25 2.35
CA ILE A 191 -30.35 5.61 1.24
C ILE A 191 -31.74 5.14 1.67
N HIS A 192 -31.87 4.53 2.85
CA HIS A 192 -33.15 4.06 3.36
C HIS A 192 -34.14 5.20 3.61
N ASP A 193 -33.68 6.34 4.09
CA ASP A 193 -34.51 7.51 4.35
C ASP A 193 -35.08 8.11 3.05
N VAL A 194 -34.23 8.28 2.02
CA VAL A 194 -34.65 8.74 0.68
C VAL A 194 -35.64 7.77 0.04
N LEU A 195 -35.37 6.45 0.13
CA LEU A 195 -36.28 5.42 -0.38
C LEU A 195 -37.62 5.45 0.34
N SER A 196 -37.61 5.54 1.67
CA SER A 196 -38.82 5.54 2.49
C SER A 196 -39.70 6.75 2.20
N HIS A 197 -39.10 7.94 2.09
CA HIS A 197 -39.83 9.15 1.73
C HIS A 197 -40.46 9.04 0.33
N THR A 198 -39.69 8.60 -0.66
CA THR A 198 -40.16 8.46 -2.05
C THR A 198 -41.27 7.43 -2.18
N ILE A 199 -41.10 6.24 -1.60
CA ILE A 199 -42.10 5.16 -1.67
C ILE A 199 -43.40 5.61 -1.00
N THR A 200 -43.31 6.30 0.14
CA THR A 200 -44.49 6.85 0.83
C THR A 200 -45.22 7.85 -0.06
N GLY A 201 -44.49 8.79 -0.69
CA GLY A 201 -45.06 9.77 -1.62
C GLY A 201 -45.73 9.13 -2.83
N ILE A 202 -45.07 8.13 -3.45
CA ILE A 202 -45.64 7.36 -4.58
C ILE A 202 -46.91 6.63 -4.14
N THR A 203 -46.92 6.01 -2.97
CA THR A 203 -48.08 5.27 -2.45
C THR A 203 -49.28 6.19 -2.23
N ILE A 204 -49.05 7.38 -1.65
CA ILE A 204 -50.10 8.39 -1.44
C ILE A 204 -50.64 8.91 -2.79
N GLN A 205 -49.77 9.26 -3.73
CA GLN A 205 -50.17 9.75 -5.05
C GLN A 205 -50.88 8.67 -5.88
N ALA A 206 -50.49 7.40 -5.72
CA ALA A 206 -51.16 6.27 -6.39
C ALA A 206 -52.59 6.08 -5.84
N ALA A 207 -52.76 6.15 -4.52
CA ALA A 207 -54.09 6.09 -3.90
C ALA A 207 -54.99 7.25 -4.36
N LEU A 208 -54.45 8.48 -4.45
CA LEU A 208 -55.18 9.62 -4.98
C LEU A 208 -55.57 9.44 -6.45
N ALA A 209 -54.66 8.90 -7.27
CA ALA A 209 -54.93 8.66 -8.69
C ALA A 209 -56.04 7.63 -8.90
N ASP A 210 -56.10 6.59 -8.05
CA ASP A 210 -57.11 5.54 -8.08
C ASP A 210 -58.49 6.07 -7.65
N ASP A 211 -58.53 6.87 -6.57
CA ASP A 211 -59.78 7.46 -6.02
C ASP A 211 -60.47 8.41 -7.01
N VAL A 212 -59.70 9.17 -7.80
CA VAL A 212 -60.26 10.19 -8.71
C VAL A 212 -60.31 9.77 -10.17
N LEU A 213 -59.96 8.51 -10.49
CA LEU A 213 -59.77 8.04 -11.87
C LEU A 213 -61.04 8.17 -12.72
N ASP A 214 -62.18 7.77 -12.15
CA ASP A 214 -63.47 7.75 -12.85
C ASP A 214 -64.15 9.13 -12.85
N ASP A 215 -64.07 9.85 -11.73
CA ASP A 215 -64.77 11.13 -11.55
C ASP A 215 -64.00 12.34 -12.12
N ARG A 216 -62.67 12.35 -11.98
CA ARG A 216 -61.79 13.48 -12.37
C ARG A 216 -60.51 12.97 -13.04
N PRO A 217 -60.61 12.49 -14.29
CA PRO A 217 -59.47 11.87 -14.99
C PRO A 217 -58.29 12.83 -15.25
N ALA A 218 -58.53 14.15 -15.24
CA ALA A 218 -57.46 15.15 -15.32
C ALA A 218 -56.58 15.18 -14.06
N ASP A 219 -57.18 15.04 -12.88
CA ASP A 219 -56.48 15.00 -11.60
C ASP A 219 -55.70 13.68 -11.45
N ALA A 220 -56.30 12.56 -11.87
CA ALA A 220 -55.62 11.26 -11.91
C ALA A 220 -54.39 11.27 -12.83
N ARG A 221 -54.48 11.90 -14.01
CA ARG A 221 -53.31 12.09 -14.90
C ARG A 221 -52.21 12.95 -14.27
N THR A 222 -52.59 13.90 -13.42
CA THR A 222 -51.64 14.76 -12.70
C THR A 222 -50.90 13.96 -11.61
N ALA A 223 -51.63 13.17 -10.81
CA ALA A 223 -51.03 12.28 -9.82
C ALA A 223 -50.10 11.22 -10.46
N LEU A 224 -50.50 10.62 -11.58
CA LEU A 224 -49.64 9.68 -12.34
C LEU A 224 -48.37 10.35 -12.91
N ARG A 225 -48.44 11.64 -13.29
CA ARG A 225 -47.26 12.41 -13.68
C ARG A 225 -46.33 12.62 -12.49
N ALA A 226 -46.87 13.00 -11.32
CA ALA A 226 -46.10 13.19 -10.10
C ALA A 226 -45.35 11.91 -9.71
N ILE A 227 -46.02 10.75 -9.72
CA ILE A 227 -45.39 9.43 -9.46
C ILE A 227 -44.20 9.19 -10.41
N ARG A 228 -44.38 9.45 -11.70
CA ARG A 228 -43.33 9.24 -12.70
C ARG A 228 -42.14 10.19 -12.51
N THR A 229 -42.38 11.43 -12.08
CA THR A 229 -41.31 12.38 -11.75
C THR A 229 -40.55 11.90 -10.52
N SER A 230 -41.24 11.63 -9.40
CA SER A 230 -40.61 11.18 -8.14
C SER A 230 -39.85 9.87 -8.31
N ALA A 231 -40.37 8.91 -9.09
CA ALA A 231 -39.67 7.67 -9.39
C ALA A 231 -38.39 7.91 -10.21
N ARG A 232 -38.39 8.87 -11.14
CA ARG A 232 -37.20 9.23 -11.92
C ARG A 232 -36.15 9.92 -11.05
N GLU A 233 -36.55 10.88 -10.24
CA GLU A 233 -35.67 11.62 -9.32
C GLU A 233 -35.00 10.66 -8.34
N ALA A 234 -35.75 9.79 -7.67
CA ALA A 234 -35.20 8.80 -6.76
C ALA A 234 -34.23 7.81 -7.45
N THR A 235 -34.47 7.46 -8.72
CA THR A 235 -33.55 6.59 -9.48
C THR A 235 -32.23 7.32 -9.81
N ILE A 236 -32.27 8.63 -10.04
CA ILE A 236 -31.07 9.46 -10.28
C ILE A 236 -30.28 9.59 -8.99
N GLU A 237 -30.94 9.92 -7.88
CA GLU A 237 -30.33 10.11 -6.58
C GLU A 237 -29.69 8.81 -6.06
N LEU A 238 -30.38 7.67 -6.19
CA LEU A 238 -29.85 6.36 -5.84
C LEU A 238 -28.63 5.96 -6.69
N ARG A 239 -28.63 6.26 -7.99
CA ARG A 239 -27.47 6.00 -8.85
C ARG A 239 -26.30 6.91 -8.51
N SER A 240 -26.55 8.15 -8.10
CA SER A 240 -25.51 9.08 -7.64
C SER A 240 -24.86 8.57 -6.35
N ALA A 241 -25.66 8.19 -5.35
CA ALA A 241 -25.19 7.63 -4.08
C ALA A 241 -24.42 6.31 -4.26
N LEU A 242 -24.93 5.39 -5.10
CA LEU A 242 -24.24 4.13 -5.42
C LEU A 242 -23.01 4.31 -6.33
N GLY A 243 -22.99 5.35 -7.16
CA GLY A 243 -21.85 5.69 -8.01
C GLY A 243 -20.62 6.10 -7.20
N LEU A 244 -20.82 6.83 -6.10
CA LEU A 244 -19.78 7.24 -5.16
C LEU A 244 -19.23 6.06 -4.33
N LEU A 245 -20.07 5.08 -4.00
CA LEU A 245 -19.66 3.85 -3.31
C LEU A 245 -18.84 2.90 -4.19
N ARG A 246 -19.01 2.97 -5.51
CA ARG A 246 -18.39 2.05 -6.47
C ARG A 246 -17.01 2.51 -6.96
N THR A 247 -16.61 3.71 -6.58
CA THR A 247 -15.26 4.26 -6.81
C THR A 247 -14.26 3.90 -5.71
N ASP A 248 -14.71 3.42 -4.54
CA ASP A 248 -13.84 3.02 -3.41
C ASP A 248 -13.44 1.54 -3.41
N ASP A 249 -14.23 0.66 -4.03
CA ASP A 249 -13.80 -0.71 -4.33
C ASP A 249 -12.99 -0.64 -5.64
N GLY A 250 -11.65 -0.56 -5.52
CA GLY A 250 -10.67 -0.42 -6.60
C GLY A 250 -10.61 -1.57 -7.62
N GLU A 251 -11.75 -2.08 -8.05
CA GLU A 251 -11.91 -3.11 -9.05
C GLU A 251 -12.52 -2.47 -10.31
N PRO A 252 -11.74 -2.32 -11.40
CA PRO A 252 -12.26 -1.80 -12.65
C PRO A 252 -13.42 -2.69 -13.10
N PRO A 253 -14.50 -2.12 -13.68
CA PRO A 253 -15.57 -2.94 -14.23
C PRO A 253 -14.99 -3.98 -15.20
N PRO A 254 -15.53 -5.22 -15.24
CA PRO A 254 -15.06 -6.24 -16.17
C PRO A 254 -15.05 -5.65 -17.57
N HIS A 255 -13.89 -5.72 -18.22
CA HIS A 255 -13.54 -5.02 -19.46
C HIS A 255 -14.59 -5.18 -20.57
N VAL A 256 -15.59 -4.31 -20.57
CA VAL A 256 -16.23 -3.86 -21.79
C VAL A 256 -15.39 -2.65 -22.21
N PRO A 257 -14.65 -2.70 -23.33
CA PRO A 257 -13.92 -1.54 -23.81
C PRO A 257 -14.87 -0.35 -23.85
N ALA A 258 -14.42 0.81 -23.36
CA ALA A 258 -15.22 2.02 -23.39
C ALA A 258 -15.77 2.24 -24.82
N PRO A 259 -17.05 2.60 -24.97
CA PRO A 259 -17.66 2.76 -26.28
C PRO A 259 -16.92 3.86 -27.06
N GLY A 260 -16.56 3.56 -28.30
CA GLY A 260 -15.79 4.44 -29.17
C GLY A 260 -16.44 4.57 -30.55
N LEU A 261 -15.83 5.36 -31.44
CA LEU A 261 -16.38 5.64 -32.78
C LEU A 261 -16.57 4.39 -33.65
N GLY A 262 -15.88 3.29 -33.33
CA GLY A 262 -16.14 1.98 -33.93
C GLY A 262 -17.58 1.47 -33.75
N GLN A 263 -18.35 2.04 -32.81
CA GLN A 263 -19.75 1.69 -32.52
C GLN A 263 -20.77 2.68 -33.11
N VAL A 264 -20.35 3.69 -33.89
CA VAL A 264 -21.27 4.66 -34.54
C VAL A 264 -22.28 3.98 -35.48
N GLY A 265 -21.91 2.82 -36.04
CA GLY A 265 -22.84 1.97 -36.80
C GLY A 265 -24.09 1.56 -36.00
N GLU A 266 -23.96 1.32 -34.69
CA GLU A 266 -25.11 0.98 -33.84
C GLU A 266 -26.03 2.20 -33.62
N LEU A 267 -25.45 3.40 -33.46
CA LEU A 267 -26.21 4.63 -33.29
C LEU A 267 -27.03 4.96 -34.55
N THR A 268 -26.45 4.77 -35.74
CA THR A 268 -27.19 4.93 -37.01
C THR A 268 -28.24 3.83 -37.21
N GLY A 269 -28.00 2.61 -36.74
CA GLY A 269 -29.02 1.55 -36.71
C GLY A 269 -30.24 1.91 -35.86
N ARG A 270 -30.02 2.53 -34.69
CA ARG A 270 -31.11 3.06 -33.84
C ARG A 270 -31.86 4.20 -34.50
N ALA A 271 -31.15 5.14 -35.13
CA ALA A 271 -31.78 6.24 -35.87
C ALA A 271 -32.66 5.73 -37.03
N ARG A 272 -32.19 4.73 -37.78
CA ARG A 272 -32.97 4.06 -38.84
C ARG A 272 -34.21 3.36 -38.31
N SER A 273 -34.09 2.70 -37.16
CA SER A 273 -35.22 2.05 -36.49
C SER A 273 -36.28 3.06 -36.00
N ALA A 274 -35.86 4.30 -35.73
CA ALA A 274 -36.74 5.42 -35.40
C ALA A 274 -37.28 6.18 -36.64
N GLY A 275 -37.02 5.68 -37.85
CA GLY A 275 -37.55 6.24 -39.10
C GLY A 275 -36.66 7.28 -39.79
N LEU A 276 -35.42 7.50 -39.32
CA LEU A 276 -34.48 8.43 -39.94
C LEU A 276 -33.59 7.74 -40.99
N GLU A 277 -33.35 8.39 -42.11
CA GLU A 277 -32.28 7.99 -43.03
C GLU A 277 -30.93 8.45 -42.47
N ALA A 278 -30.22 7.54 -41.79
CA ALA A 278 -28.93 7.82 -41.16
C ALA A 278 -27.74 7.37 -42.02
N THR A 279 -26.81 8.29 -42.30
CA THR A 279 -25.60 8.04 -43.10
C THR A 279 -24.33 8.42 -42.33
N VAL A 280 -23.26 7.65 -42.53
CA VAL A 280 -21.92 7.92 -41.97
C VAL A 280 -20.95 8.11 -43.13
N VAL A 281 -20.21 9.22 -43.13
CA VAL A 281 -19.18 9.52 -44.12
C VAL A 281 -17.85 9.65 -43.39
N VAL A 282 -16.85 8.87 -43.81
CA VAL A 282 -15.49 8.98 -43.28
C VAL A 282 -14.62 9.70 -44.31
N ARG A 283 -13.94 10.76 -43.89
CA ARG A 283 -12.95 11.50 -44.68
C ARG A 283 -11.57 11.31 -44.08
N GLY A 284 -10.57 11.07 -44.94
CA GLY A 284 -9.22 10.67 -44.50
C GLY A 284 -9.11 9.18 -44.19
N GLU A 285 -7.95 8.77 -43.70
CA GLU A 285 -7.69 7.39 -43.28
C GLU A 285 -8.05 7.21 -41.80
N ALA A 286 -8.97 6.28 -41.51
CA ALA A 286 -9.38 6.00 -40.14
C ALA A 286 -8.19 5.45 -39.33
N ARG A 287 -7.82 6.15 -38.26
CA ARG A 287 -6.70 5.79 -37.37
C ARG A 287 -7.15 5.59 -35.94
N ARG A 288 -6.30 4.95 -35.13
CA ARG A 288 -6.51 4.85 -33.68
C ARG A 288 -6.42 6.23 -33.05
N LEU A 289 -7.46 6.59 -32.30
CA LEU A 289 -7.54 7.85 -31.58
C LEU A 289 -7.13 7.65 -30.12
N PRO A 290 -6.67 8.72 -29.43
CA PRO A 290 -6.56 8.69 -27.97
C PRO A 290 -7.89 8.26 -27.34
N PRO A 291 -7.91 7.37 -26.33
CA PRO A 291 -9.15 6.81 -25.77
C PRO A 291 -10.14 7.88 -25.28
N ALA A 292 -9.63 8.98 -24.74
CA ALA A 292 -10.45 10.10 -24.29
C ALA A 292 -11.17 10.82 -25.45
N VAL A 293 -10.48 11.01 -26.57
CA VAL A 293 -11.04 11.63 -27.80
C VAL A 293 -12.08 10.71 -28.43
N ASP A 294 -11.78 9.41 -28.50
CA ASP A 294 -12.69 8.40 -29.06
C ASP A 294 -14.03 8.33 -28.29
N LEU A 295 -13.95 8.31 -26.96
CA LEU A 295 -15.13 8.31 -26.09
C LEU A 295 -15.91 9.64 -26.15
N ALA A 296 -15.21 10.79 -26.12
CA ALA A 296 -15.85 12.09 -26.19
C ALA A 296 -16.59 12.28 -27.52
N ALA A 297 -15.95 11.92 -28.64
CA ALA A 297 -16.55 11.94 -29.97
C ALA A 297 -17.78 11.04 -30.05
N PHE A 298 -17.68 9.80 -29.54
CA PHE A 298 -18.82 8.88 -29.50
C PHE A 298 -20.01 9.46 -28.70
N ARG A 299 -19.75 10.10 -27.56
CA ARG A 299 -20.80 10.73 -26.74
C ARG A 299 -21.46 11.93 -27.43
N VAL A 300 -20.69 12.74 -28.15
CA VAL A 300 -21.24 13.84 -28.96
C VAL A 300 -22.16 13.29 -30.05
N VAL A 301 -21.74 12.26 -30.78
CA VAL A 301 -22.57 11.61 -31.80
C VAL A 301 -23.84 11.01 -31.17
N GLN A 302 -23.72 10.34 -30.02
CA GLN A 302 -24.85 9.74 -29.31
C GLN A 302 -25.90 10.78 -28.89
N GLU A 303 -25.46 11.87 -28.27
CA GLU A 303 -26.34 12.94 -27.80
C GLU A 303 -26.99 13.65 -29.00
N SER A 304 -26.22 13.96 -30.04
CA SER A 304 -26.75 14.57 -31.28
C SER A 304 -27.81 13.70 -31.97
N VAL A 305 -27.56 12.39 -32.14
CA VAL A 305 -28.56 11.46 -32.71
C VAL A 305 -29.81 11.39 -31.84
N THR A 306 -29.65 11.38 -30.50
CA THR A 306 -30.78 11.37 -29.57
C THR A 306 -31.60 12.66 -29.69
N ASN A 307 -30.93 13.81 -29.84
CA ASN A 307 -31.58 15.09 -30.02
C ASN A 307 -32.33 15.16 -31.36
N THR A 308 -31.75 14.66 -32.45
CA THR A 308 -32.44 14.57 -33.74
C THR A 308 -33.71 13.72 -33.64
N ILE A 309 -33.64 12.54 -33.00
CA ILE A 309 -34.81 11.65 -32.80
C ILE A 309 -35.90 12.33 -31.96
N ARG A 310 -35.53 13.05 -30.90
CA ARG A 310 -36.50 13.62 -29.93
C ARG A 310 -37.06 14.97 -30.35
N HIS A 311 -36.29 15.78 -31.07
CA HIS A 311 -36.56 17.21 -31.19
C HIS A 311 -36.61 17.74 -32.63
N ALA A 312 -35.95 17.12 -33.60
CA ALA A 312 -35.71 17.76 -34.90
C ALA A 312 -36.85 17.58 -35.94
N ASN A 313 -37.75 16.59 -35.78
CA ASN A 313 -38.66 16.16 -36.86
C ASN A 313 -37.93 15.96 -38.20
N ALA A 314 -36.66 15.53 -38.14
CA ALA A 314 -35.83 15.30 -39.30
C ALA A 314 -36.27 14.04 -40.05
N LYS A 315 -35.91 13.96 -41.33
CA LYS A 315 -35.98 12.75 -42.15
C LYS A 315 -34.60 12.14 -42.35
N THR A 316 -33.56 12.96 -42.35
CA THR A 316 -32.19 12.53 -42.61
C THR A 316 -31.25 13.00 -41.50
N VAL A 317 -30.24 12.18 -41.19
CA VAL A 317 -29.11 12.57 -40.34
C VAL A 317 -27.81 12.08 -40.97
N ARG A 318 -26.85 12.99 -41.12
CA ARG A 318 -25.53 12.70 -41.69
C ARG A 318 -24.47 12.93 -40.63
N ILE A 319 -23.64 11.93 -40.40
CA ILE A 319 -22.49 11.99 -39.50
C ILE A 319 -21.24 11.93 -40.35
N THR A 320 -20.44 13.00 -40.35
CA THR A 320 -19.14 13.05 -41.02
C THR A 320 -18.03 12.92 -39.97
N LEU A 321 -17.15 11.94 -40.15
CA LEU A 321 -15.93 11.78 -39.35
C LEU A 321 -14.73 12.12 -40.24
N ALA A 322 -14.09 13.26 -40.00
CA ALA A 322 -12.90 13.69 -40.73
C ALA A 322 -11.65 13.52 -39.85
N TYR A 323 -10.77 12.62 -40.30
CA TYR A 323 -9.48 12.35 -39.67
C TYR A 323 -8.43 13.28 -40.28
N GLU A 324 -8.20 14.42 -39.65
CA GLU A 324 -7.15 15.37 -40.01
C GLU A 324 -5.80 14.95 -39.38
N PRO A 325 -4.66 15.50 -39.84
CA PRO A 325 -3.34 15.15 -39.31
C PRO A 325 -3.20 15.39 -37.80
N ASP A 326 -3.77 16.47 -37.27
CA ASP A 326 -3.62 16.91 -35.88
C ASP A 326 -4.91 16.85 -35.05
N ALA A 327 -6.05 16.56 -35.69
CA ALA A 327 -7.36 16.59 -35.06
C ALA A 327 -8.34 15.56 -35.64
N LEU A 328 -9.39 15.27 -34.88
CA LEU A 328 -10.60 14.66 -35.35
C LEU A 328 -11.69 15.74 -35.43
N GLU A 329 -12.30 15.87 -36.59
CA GLU A 329 -13.49 16.69 -36.76
C GLU A 329 -14.72 15.79 -36.97
N VAL A 330 -15.77 16.04 -36.20
CA VAL A 330 -17.04 15.31 -36.27
C VAL A 330 -18.15 16.31 -36.52
N GLU A 331 -18.84 16.14 -37.65
CA GLU A 331 -19.96 16.98 -38.05
C GLU A 331 -21.24 16.12 -38.09
N ILE A 332 -22.28 16.53 -37.36
CA ILE A 332 -23.60 15.90 -37.40
C ILE A 332 -24.58 16.93 -37.96
N VAL A 333 -25.20 16.61 -39.09
CA VAL A 333 -26.18 17.45 -39.77
C VAL A 333 -27.50 16.70 -39.92
N ASP A 334 -28.59 17.29 -39.43
CA ASP A 334 -29.94 16.84 -39.74
C ASP A 334 -30.71 17.87 -40.57
N ASP A 335 -31.77 17.42 -41.26
CA ASP A 335 -32.66 18.25 -42.09
C ASP A 335 -33.95 18.67 -41.37
N GLY A 336 -33.95 18.58 -40.04
CA GLY A 336 -35.07 18.93 -39.20
C GLY A 336 -35.47 20.39 -39.32
N ARG A 337 -36.73 20.71 -39.03
CA ARG A 337 -37.17 22.10 -38.91
C ARG A 337 -37.29 22.43 -37.42
N PRO A 338 -36.78 23.59 -36.97
CA PRO A 338 -37.14 24.10 -35.65
C PRO A 338 -38.67 24.11 -35.57
N ARG A 339 -39.26 23.60 -34.48
CA ARG A 339 -40.69 23.82 -34.24
C ARG A 339 -40.92 25.33 -34.27
N GLU A 340 -41.68 25.82 -35.26
CA GLU A 340 -42.15 27.20 -35.27
C GLU A 340 -42.97 27.42 -33.99
N ASP A 341 -42.57 28.42 -33.23
CA ASP A 341 -43.29 28.92 -32.06
C ASP A 341 -44.67 29.46 -32.45
N ARG A 342 -45.68 28.58 -32.46
CA ARG A 342 -47.09 29.00 -32.53
C ARG A 342 -47.90 28.73 -31.26
N ASP A 343 -47.28 28.22 -30.20
CA ASP A 343 -47.94 28.04 -28.89
C ASP A 343 -47.16 28.70 -27.73
N ARG A 344 -46.37 29.75 -27.99
CA ARG A 344 -45.65 30.49 -26.94
C ARG A 344 -46.52 31.42 -26.08
N GLU A 345 -47.82 31.54 -26.34
CA GLU A 345 -48.70 32.43 -25.58
C GLU A 345 -49.60 31.72 -24.54
N ASN A 346 -49.34 30.44 -24.21
CA ASN A 346 -50.09 29.81 -23.11
C ASN A 346 -49.27 28.85 -22.22
N ASP A 347 -47.94 28.91 -22.26
CA ASP A 347 -47.06 28.07 -21.41
C ASP A 347 -46.29 28.89 -20.37
N GLU A 348 -46.80 30.07 -20.00
CA GLU A 348 -46.43 30.76 -18.76
C GLU A 348 -47.14 30.11 -17.57
N ARG A 349 -46.72 28.87 -17.22
CA ARG A 349 -46.78 28.24 -15.89
C ARG A 349 -46.40 26.76 -16.00
N THR A 350 -45.16 26.50 -16.38
CA THR A 350 -44.54 25.20 -16.13
C THR A 350 -43.19 25.41 -15.43
N GLU A 351 -43.24 25.61 -14.11
CA GLU A 351 -42.11 25.42 -13.20
C GLU A 351 -41.79 23.92 -13.11
N THR A 352 -41.16 23.38 -14.15
CA THR A 352 -40.42 22.12 -14.07
C THR A 352 -39.06 22.33 -14.71
N GLY A 353 -38.02 22.30 -13.88
CA GLY A 353 -36.63 22.50 -14.25
C GLY A 353 -36.07 21.41 -15.15
N VAL A 354 -36.31 21.51 -16.45
CA VAL A 354 -35.35 21.09 -17.47
C VAL A 354 -35.23 22.22 -18.48
N SER A 355 -34.33 23.16 -18.19
CA SER A 355 -33.92 24.16 -19.15
C SER A 355 -33.45 23.48 -20.45
N PRO A 356 -33.78 24.00 -21.65
CA PRO A 356 -33.40 23.42 -22.94
C PRO A 356 -31.89 23.35 -23.27
N GLY A 357 -30.98 23.51 -22.28
CA GLY A 357 -29.57 23.81 -22.49
C GLY A 357 -28.54 22.79 -22.01
N TYR A 358 -28.92 21.74 -21.26
CA TYR A 358 -27.93 20.84 -20.64
C TYR A 358 -27.23 19.90 -21.64
N GLY A 359 -27.90 19.45 -22.70
CA GLY A 359 -27.30 18.54 -23.69
C GLY A 359 -26.16 19.19 -24.47
N LEU A 360 -26.35 20.43 -24.92
CA LEU A 360 -25.34 21.22 -25.65
C LEU A 360 -24.19 21.65 -24.72
N SER A 361 -24.50 22.16 -23.53
CA SER A 361 -23.49 22.55 -22.54
C SER A 361 -22.60 21.37 -22.12
N GLY A 362 -23.17 20.18 -21.92
CA GLY A 362 -22.39 18.99 -21.60
C GLY A 362 -21.54 18.48 -22.77
N MET A 363 -21.95 18.71 -24.02
CA MET A 363 -21.10 18.40 -25.19
C MET A 363 -19.93 19.38 -25.32
N GLU A 364 -20.18 20.67 -25.09
CA GLU A 364 -19.16 21.73 -25.13
C GLU A 364 -18.10 21.56 -24.03
N GLU A 365 -18.53 21.25 -22.79
CA GLU A 365 -17.63 21.01 -21.67
C GLU A 365 -16.69 19.82 -21.94
N ARG A 366 -17.24 18.73 -22.49
CA ARG A 366 -16.44 17.54 -22.86
C ARG A 366 -15.43 17.85 -23.96
N ALA A 367 -15.82 18.58 -25.01
CA ALA A 367 -14.89 18.98 -26.07
C ALA A 367 -13.78 19.89 -25.53
N SER A 368 -14.14 20.89 -24.74
CA SER A 368 -13.22 21.86 -24.15
C SER A 368 -12.21 21.21 -23.18
N SER A 369 -12.65 20.20 -22.42
CA SER A 369 -11.79 19.44 -21.50
C SER A 369 -10.63 18.71 -22.19
N LEU A 370 -10.75 18.46 -23.50
CA LEU A 370 -9.73 17.83 -24.35
C LEU A 370 -9.00 18.83 -25.25
N GLY A 371 -9.17 20.14 -24.99
CA GLY A 371 -8.62 21.21 -25.83
C GLY A 371 -9.30 21.36 -27.19
N GLY A 372 -10.48 20.77 -27.35
CA GLY A 372 -11.30 20.88 -28.56
C GLY A 372 -12.33 22.01 -28.50
N THR A 373 -13.06 22.18 -29.60
CA THR A 373 -14.12 23.17 -29.74
C THR A 373 -15.40 22.51 -30.25
N LEU A 374 -16.54 23.07 -29.87
CA LEU A 374 -17.85 22.65 -30.36
C LEU A 374 -18.64 23.87 -30.84
N ALA A 375 -19.26 23.76 -32.01
CA ALA A 375 -20.17 24.74 -32.56
C ALA A 375 -21.49 24.05 -32.91
N ALA A 376 -22.60 24.57 -32.40
CA ALA A 376 -23.93 24.07 -32.68
C ALA A 376 -24.80 25.20 -33.22
N ALA A 377 -25.35 25.05 -34.43
CA ALA A 377 -26.09 26.11 -35.09
C ALA A 377 -27.18 25.58 -36.05
N PRO A 378 -28.30 26.30 -36.21
CA PRO A 378 -29.27 26.03 -37.27
C PRO A 378 -28.68 26.35 -38.65
N LEU A 379 -29.10 25.59 -39.68
CA LEU A 379 -28.62 25.77 -41.04
C LEU A 379 -29.50 26.76 -41.85
N PRO A 380 -28.91 27.53 -42.80
CA PRO A 380 -29.63 28.55 -43.60
C PRO A 380 -30.79 28.04 -44.48
N GLY A 381 -30.97 26.72 -44.61
CA GLY A 381 -32.03 26.08 -45.40
C GLY A 381 -32.99 25.20 -44.58
N GLY A 382 -32.94 25.28 -43.25
CA GLY A 382 -33.51 24.27 -42.35
C GLY A 382 -32.47 23.19 -42.02
N GLY A 383 -32.62 22.58 -40.85
CA GLY A 383 -31.66 21.65 -40.29
C GLY A 383 -30.88 22.22 -39.12
N PHE A 384 -30.17 21.34 -38.42
CA PHE A 384 -29.28 21.69 -37.33
C PHE A 384 -27.92 21.01 -37.54
N SER A 385 -26.84 21.74 -37.29
CA SER A 385 -25.47 21.24 -37.37
C SER A 385 -24.80 21.29 -36.01
N VAL A 386 -24.14 20.19 -35.64
CA VAL A 386 -23.22 20.09 -34.51
C VAL A 386 -21.85 19.71 -35.06
N LEU A 387 -20.90 20.63 -34.95
CA LEU A 387 -19.51 20.46 -35.36
C LEU A 387 -18.62 20.44 -34.13
N VAL A 388 -17.86 19.36 -33.94
CA VAL A 388 -16.85 19.27 -32.88
C VAL A 388 -15.48 18.98 -33.48
N ARG A 389 -14.46 19.72 -33.05
CA ARG A 389 -13.06 19.49 -33.41
C ARG A 389 -12.26 19.17 -32.15
N MET A 390 -11.60 18.02 -32.12
CA MET A 390 -10.79 17.57 -30.98
C MET A 390 -9.36 17.28 -31.40
N PRO A 391 -8.34 17.88 -30.75
CA PRO A 391 -6.95 17.55 -31.01
C PRO A 391 -6.68 16.07 -30.73
N THR A 392 -6.00 15.40 -31.65
CA THR A 392 -5.66 13.96 -31.51
C THR A 392 -4.23 13.73 -31.05
N GLY A 393 -3.47 14.80 -30.85
CA GLY A 393 -2.14 14.75 -30.22
C GLY A 393 -1.16 13.86 -30.97
N ASP A 394 -0.94 14.14 -32.26
CA ASP A 394 0.21 13.63 -33.03
C ASP A 394 0.63 14.70 -34.04
N ALA A 395 1.47 15.64 -33.59
CA ALA A 395 2.48 16.23 -34.46
C ALA A 395 3.78 15.49 -34.15
N ALA A 396 4.06 14.45 -34.94
CA ALA A 396 5.36 13.80 -34.98
C ALA A 396 5.94 13.97 -36.37
#